data_AF-A0A1S7DQE0-F1
#
_entry.id   AF-A0A1S7DQE0-F1
#
_cell.length_a   1.000
_cell.length_b   1.000
_cell.length_c   1.000
_cell.angle_alpha   90.00
_cell.angle_beta   90.00
_cell.angle_gamma   90.00
#
_symmetry.space_group_name_H-M   'P 1'
#
loop_
_entity.id
_entity.type
_entity.pdbx_description
1 polymer ?
#
loop_
_entity_poly.entity_id
_entity_poly.type
_entity_poly.pdbx_seq_one_letter_code
_entity_poly.pdbx_strand_id
1 'polypeptide(L)'
;MVIGALSVPNTILQESVVLVNIYAKDLFDGRSHLPDLKLLNEATKLLMPLFKDYYIAEKKTYIDIEYQRNYKVQNAQEWVSVIRLKTRTINQ
;
A
#
# COMPACT_ATOMS: atom_id res chain seq x y z
N MET A 1 37.15 -11.07 -26.65
CA MET A 1 36.09 -11.50 -27.59
C MET A 1 34.98 -12.12 -26.75
N VAL A 2 33.88 -11.41 -26.56
CA VAL A 2 32.70 -11.94 -25.84
C VAL A 2 31.84 -12.63 -26.89
N ILE A 3 31.66 -13.95 -26.77
CA ILE A 3 31.03 -14.80 -27.82
C ILE A 3 29.50 -14.92 -27.62
N GLY A 4 28.96 -14.26 -26.60
CA GLY A 4 27.53 -14.13 -26.38
C GLY A 4 27.25 -13.45 -25.04
N ALA A 5 26.34 -12.49 -25.03
CA ALA A 5 25.81 -11.89 -23.82
C ALA A 5 24.35 -12.33 -23.67
N LEU A 6 24.06 -13.12 -22.63
CA LEU A 6 22.69 -13.44 -22.26
C LEU A 6 22.11 -12.21 -21.53
N SER A 7 21.47 -11.34 -22.28
CA SER A 7 20.78 -10.16 -21.78
C SER A 7 19.32 -10.53 -21.58
N VAL A 8 18.89 -10.87 -20.37
CA VAL A 8 17.47 -10.94 -20.07
C VAL A 8 17.01 -9.51 -19.74
N PRO A 9 16.15 -8.89 -20.57
CA PRO A 9 15.63 -7.58 -20.27
C PRO A 9 14.81 -7.64 -18.98
N ASN A 10 14.99 -6.64 -18.12
CA ASN A 10 14.32 -6.53 -16.83
C ASN A 10 12.85 -6.09 -17.04
N THR A 11 12.05 -6.96 -17.65
CA THR A 11 10.69 -6.70 -18.09
C THR A 11 9.69 -7.01 -16.98
N ILE A 12 8.71 -6.13 -16.76
CA ILE A 12 7.60 -6.36 -15.83
C ILE A 12 6.71 -7.46 -16.42
N LEU A 13 6.59 -8.58 -15.71
CA LEU A 13 5.83 -9.75 -16.15
C LEU A 13 4.36 -9.67 -15.74
N GLN A 14 4.12 -9.14 -14.54
CA GLN A 14 2.78 -9.04 -13.98
C GLN A 14 2.73 -7.85 -13.03
N GLU A 15 1.77 -6.97 -13.28
CA GLU A 15 1.38 -5.91 -12.35
C GLU A 15 0.17 -6.39 -11.55
N SER A 16 0.16 -6.12 -10.25
CA SER A 16 -1.00 -6.39 -9.39
C SER A 16 -1.16 -5.32 -8.34
N VAL A 17 -2.42 -5.07 -7.96
CA VAL A 17 -2.82 -4.05 -6.99
C VAL A 17 -3.20 -4.73 -5.70
N VAL A 18 -2.59 -4.30 -4.59
CA VAL A 18 -2.94 -4.74 -3.24
C VAL A 18 -3.46 -3.55 -2.45
N LEU A 19 -4.54 -3.74 -1.68
CA LEU A 19 -5.13 -2.70 -0.85
C LEU A 19 -4.91 -3.05 0.62
N VAL A 20 -4.34 -2.12 1.39
CA VAL A 20 -4.27 -2.19 2.85
C VAL A 20 -5.30 -1.23 3.41
N ASN A 21 -6.32 -1.76 4.06
CA ASN A 21 -7.43 -0.99 4.63
C ASN A 21 -7.28 -0.92 6.15
N ILE A 22 -7.16 0.29 6.68
CA ILE A 22 -7.09 0.56 8.12
C ILE A 22 -8.41 1.21 8.52
N TYR A 23 -9.15 0.55 9.40
CA TYR A 23 -10.44 1.04 9.88
C TYR A 23 -10.25 1.71 11.23
N ALA A 24 -10.73 2.95 11.35
CA ALA A 24 -10.93 3.60 12.64
C ALA A 24 -12.44 3.66 12.91
N LYS A 25 -12.88 2.93 13.92
CA LYS A 25 -14.23 3.04 14.46
C LYS A 25 -14.32 4.34 15.27
N ASP A 26 -15.48 5.01 15.22
CA ASP A 26 -15.72 6.24 15.98
C ASP A 26 -15.23 6.13 17.43
N LEU A 27 -14.29 7.00 17.80
CA LEU A 27 -13.93 7.26 19.20
C LEU A 27 -15.00 8.19 19.77
N PHE A 28 -16.01 7.63 20.44
CA PHE A 28 -17.08 8.40 21.07
C PHE A 28 -16.54 9.19 22.26
N ASP A 29 -16.53 10.53 22.18
CA ASP A 29 -16.26 11.42 23.32
C ASP A 29 -17.49 12.23 23.77
N GLY A 30 -18.68 11.73 23.44
CA GLY A 30 -19.97 12.19 23.99
C GLY A 30 -20.43 13.61 23.61
N ARG A 31 -19.66 14.41 22.86
CA ARG A 31 -20.00 15.82 22.57
C ARG A 31 -19.92 16.25 21.09
N SER A 32 -19.24 15.52 20.21
CA SER A 32 -19.22 15.80 18.77
C SER A 32 -18.81 14.57 17.94
N HIS A 33 -19.41 14.43 16.74
CA HIS A 33 -19.00 13.47 15.71
C HIS A 33 -17.87 14.09 14.88
N LEU A 34 -16.64 14.10 15.40
CA LEU A 34 -15.47 14.36 14.57
C LEU A 34 -14.66 13.06 14.48
N PRO A 35 -14.53 12.46 13.29
CA PRO A 35 -13.68 11.29 13.12
C PRO A 35 -12.25 11.65 13.48
N ASP A 36 -11.55 10.77 14.21
CA ASP A 36 -10.13 10.96 14.51
C ASP A 36 -9.26 10.62 13.28
N LEU A 37 -9.35 11.49 12.28
CA LEU A 37 -8.55 11.42 11.06
C LEU A 37 -7.05 11.54 11.36
N LYS A 38 -6.68 12.12 12.52
CA LYS A 38 -5.30 12.25 12.95
C LYS A 38 -4.75 10.88 13.34
N LEU A 39 -5.43 10.14 14.20
CA LEU A 39 -5.07 8.78 14.59
C LEU A 39 -5.01 7.85 13.37
N LEU A 40 -6.00 7.94 12.49
CA LEU A 40 -6.03 7.16 11.25
C LEU A 40 -4.81 7.46 10.36
N ASN A 41 -4.44 8.73 10.22
CA ASN A 41 -3.27 9.15 9.46
C ASN A 41 -1.96 8.69 10.13
N GLU A 42 -1.84 8.78 11.45
CA GLU A 42 -0.68 8.31 12.21
C GLU A 42 -0.48 6.79 12.07
N ALA A 43 -1.56 6.01 12.21
CA ALA A 43 -1.54 4.57 11.99
C ALA A 43 -1.11 4.22 10.55
N THR A 44 -1.60 4.96 9.57
CA THR A 44 -1.21 4.78 8.17
C THR A 44 0.27 5.08 7.95
N LYS A 45 0.76 6.21 8.47
CA LYS A 45 2.17 6.61 8.40
C LYS A 45 3.11 5.60 9.06
N LEU A 46 2.67 4.93 10.12
CA LEU A 46 3.43 3.88 10.78
C LEU A 46 3.60 2.64 9.88
N LEU A 47 2.58 2.31 9.08
CA LEU A 47 2.56 1.11 8.25
C LEU A 47 3.23 1.31 6.88
N MET A 48 3.16 2.52 6.30
CA MET A 48 3.75 2.81 4.98
C MET A 48 5.23 2.35 4.84
N PRO A 49 6.14 2.59 5.81
CA PRO A 49 7.53 2.15 5.70
C PRO A 49 7.72 0.64 5.52
N LEU A 50 6.76 -0.19 5.94
CA LEU A 50 6.84 -1.65 5.79
C LEU A 50 6.71 -2.10 4.32
N PHE A 51 6.08 -1.27 3.49
CA PHE A 51 5.78 -1.60 2.09
C PHE A 51 6.59 -0.79 1.10
N LYS A 52 7.18 0.33 1.54
CA LYS A 52 7.93 1.23 0.67
C LYS A 52 9.24 0.57 0.22
N ASP A 53 9.51 0.60 -1.08
CA ASP A 53 10.74 0.10 -1.70
C ASP A 53 11.08 -1.35 -1.31
N TYR A 54 10.06 -2.16 -1.02
CA TYR A 54 10.25 -3.52 -0.53
C TYR A 54 10.43 -4.52 -1.68
N TYR A 55 11.48 -5.33 -1.61
CA TYR A 55 11.78 -6.35 -2.61
C TYR A 55 11.71 -7.76 -2.02
N ILE A 56 10.83 -8.59 -2.57
CA ILE A 56 10.68 -10.00 -2.20
C ILE A 56 11.56 -10.84 -3.13
N ALA A 57 12.76 -11.17 -2.67
CA ALA A 57 13.76 -11.88 -3.47
C ALA A 57 13.26 -13.24 -4.01
N GLU A 58 12.56 -14.03 -3.19
CA GLU A 58 12.02 -15.34 -3.58
C GLU A 58 11.02 -15.27 -4.73
N LYS A 59 10.32 -14.14 -4.87
CA LYS A 59 9.27 -13.93 -5.86
C LYS A 59 9.69 -12.97 -6.99
N LYS A 60 10.87 -12.35 -6.88
CA LYS A 60 11.35 -11.30 -7.78
C LYS A 60 10.33 -10.16 -7.94
N THR A 61 9.68 -9.81 -6.84
CA THR A 61 8.58 -8.83 -6.82
C THR A 61 9.00 -7.59 -6.05
N TYR A 62 8.86 -6.44 -6.68
CA TYR A 62 8.90 -5.13 -6.03
C TYR A 62 7.52 -4.74 -5.56
N ILE A 63 7.44 -4.19 -4.35
CA ILE A 63 6.26 -3.56 -3.77
C ILE A 63 6.57 -2.07 -3.63
N ASP A 64 5.63 -1.25 -4.10
CA ASP A 64 5.71 0.19 -4.01
C ASP A 64 4.34 0.76 -3.60
N ILE A 65 4.33 1.96 -3.04
CA ILE A 65 3.11 2.64 -2.63
C ILE A 65 2.65 3.54 -3.78
N GLU A 66 1.47 3.28 -4.32
CA GLU A 66 0.86 4.10 -5.37
C GLU A 66 0.23 5.37 -4.79
N TYR A 67 -0.64 5.22 -3.79
CA TYR A 67 -1.22 6.34 -3.04
C TYR A 67 -1.80 5.90 -1.70
N GLN A 68 -2.11 6.91 -0.88
CA GLN A 68 -2.93 6.80 0.31
C GLN A 68 -4.18 7.67 0.15
N ARG A 69 -5.36 7.16 0.51
CA ARG A 69 -6.59 7.96 0.56
C ARG A 69 -7.54 7.51 1.67
N ASN A 70 -8.22 8.48 2.27
CA ASN A 70 -9.27 8.23 3.25
C ASN A 70 -10.65 8.24 2.58
N TYR A 71 -11.52 7.31 3.00
CA TYR A 71 -12.90 7.21 2.54
C TYR A 71 -13.84 7.12 3.74
N LYS A 72 -15.03 7.73 3.62
CA LYS A 72 -16.14 7.49 4.55
C LYS A 72 -16.85 6.21 4.13
N VAL A 73 -17.05 5.29 5.07
CA VAL A 73 -17.77 4.04 4.80
C VAL A 73 -19.25 4.35 4.58
N GLN A 74 -19.84 3.82 3.51
CA GLN A 74 -21.27 4.01 3.24
C GLN A 74 -22.11 3.35 4.34
N ASN A 75 -23.13 4.06 4.82
CA ASN A 75 -24.06 3.60 5.87
C ASN A 75 -23.41 3.27 7.23
N ALA A 76 -22.16 3.70 7.45
CA ALA A 76 -21.50 3.60 8.75
C ALA A 76 -20.92 4.97 9.14
N GLN A 77 -20.84 5.23 10.45
CA GLN A 77 -20.06 6.35 10.98
C GLN A 77 -18.62 5.87 11.20
N GLU A 78 -17.96 5.54 10.10
CA GLU A 78 -16.60 4.99 10.12
C GLU A 78 -15.80 5.58 8.96
N TRP A 79 -14.51 5.74 9.20
CA TRP A 79 -13.55 6.17 8.18
C TRP A 79 -12.49 5.09 8.00
N VAL A 80 -12.11 4.89 6.73
CA VAL A 80 -11.07 3.94 6.34
C VAL A 80 -9.94 4.68 5.65
N SER A 81 -8.70 4.41 6.05
CA SER A 81 -7.52 4.79 5.26
C SER A 81 -7.11 3.61 4.40
N VAL A 82 -6.95 3.87 3.11
CA VAL A 82 -6.58 2.87 2.12
C VAL A 82 -5.21 3.23 1.59
N ILE A 83 -4.26 2.33 1.76
CA ILE A 83 -2.96 2.37 1.09
C ILE A 83 -3.05 1.44 -0.10
N ARG A 84 -2.87 1.98 -1.31
CA ARG A 84 -2.78 1.18 -2.53
C ARG A 84 -1.33 0.87 -2.83
N LEU A 85 -1.03 -0.41 -2.93
CA LEU A 85 0.30 -0.91 -3.28
C LEU A 85 0.29 -1.37 -4.73
N LYS A 86 1.33 -0.98 -5.46
CA LYS A 86 1.64 -1.47 -6.80
C LYS A 86 2.73 -2.52 -6.68
N THR A 87 2.45 -3.71 -7.20
CA THR A 87 3.43 -4.79 -7.25
C THR A 87 3.93 -4.99 -8.68
N ARG A 88 5.23 -5.18 -8.84
CA ARG A 88 5.89 -5.41 -10.14
C ARG A 88 6.81 -6.61 -10.04
N THR A 89 6.46 -7.70 -10.71
CA THR A 89 7.34 -8.86 -10.82
C THR A 89 8.23 -8.72 -12.05
N ILE A 90 9.53 -8.92 -11.88
CA ILE A 90 10.53 -8.82 -12.96
C ILE A 90 11.11 -10.18 -13.32
N ASN A 91 11.50 -10.34 -14.59
CA ASN A 91 12.35 -11.46 -15.00
C ASN A 91 13.82 -11.15 -14.65
N GLN A 92 14.54 -12.13 -14.09
CA GLN A 92 16.01 -12.07 -14.00
C GLN A 92 16.61 -12.41 -15.35
#